data_AF-A0A660HNK5-F1
#
_entry.id   AF-A0A660HNK5-F1
#
_cell.length_a   1.000
_cell.length_b   1.000
_cell.length_c   1.000
_cell.angle_alpha   90.00
_cell.angle_beta   90.00
_cell.angle_gamma   90.00
#
_symmetry.space_group_name_H-M   'P 1'
#
loop_
_entity.id
_entity.type
_entity.pdbx_description
1 polymer ?
#
loop_
_entity_poly.entity_id
_entity_poly.type
_entity_poly.pdbx_seq_one_letter_code
_entity_poly.pdbx_strand_id
1 'polypeptide(L)'
;MYVNDNTGIIKNSVKYNENENKIKQTNHYPNGNIQAISEYNDNGYIFKNTEHYDDVSNNKVKSTKFFDENGPTSQTNYDENGNIKTIDKFTRN
;
A
#
# COMPACT_ATOMS: atom_id res chain seq x y z
N MET A 1 -16.48 1.41 -5.47
CA MET A 1 -17.17 0.11 -5.53
C MET A 1 -16.37 -0.89 -4.70
N TYR A 2 -16.99 -1.54 -3.71
CA TYR A 2 -16.33 -2.60 -2.91
C TYR A 2 -16.58 -3.93 -3.62
N VAL A 3 -15.52 -4.69 -3.94
CA VAL A 3 -15.69 -6.06 -4.42
C VAL A 3 -15.75 -6.95 -3.19
N ASN A 4 -16.96 -7.35 -2.82
CA ASN A 4 -17.22 -8.27 -1.73
C ASN A 4 -17.27 -9.67 -2.34
N ASP A 5 -16.22 -10.47 -2.13
CA ASP A 5 -16.34 -11.90 -2.32
C ASP A 5 -17.30 -12.45 -1.26
N ASN A 6 -18.16 -13.41 -1.63
CA ASN A 6 -19.33 -13.95 -0.89
C ASN A 6 -19.08 -14.50 0.55
N THR A 7 -18.00 -14.13 1.20
CA THR A 7 -17.64 -14.37 2.60
C THR A 7 -17.93 -13.18 3.52
N GLY A 8 -18.22 -11.99 2.97
CA GLY A 8 -18.45 -10.77 3.75
C GLY A 8 -17.18 -10.03 4.18
N ILE A 9 -16.00 -10.56 3.82
CA ILE A 9 -14.69 -9.95 4.11
C ILE A 9 -14.24 -9.17 2.88
N ILE A 10 -14.00 -7.86 3.03
CA ILE A 10 -13.51 -7.03 1.93
C ILE A 10 -12.03 -7.37 1.69
N LYS A 11 -11.74 -8.27 0.74
CA LYS A 11 -10.34 -8.55 0.34
C LYS A 11 -9.65 -7.35 -0.30
N ASN A 12 -10.43 -6.50 -0.98
CA ASN A 12 -9.92 -5.37 -1.73
C ASN A 12 -10.93 -4.21 -1.76
N SER A 13 -10.45 -2.98 -1.53
CA SER A 13 -11.22 -1.77 -1.78
C SER A 13 -10.45 -0.83 -2.71
N VAL A 14 -11.15 -0.23 -3.67
CA VAL A 14 -10.58 0.72 -4.63
C VAL A 14 -11.32 2.04 -4.56
N LYS A 15 -10.57 3.13 -4.45
CA LYS A 15 -11.06 4.51 -4.53
C LYS A 15 -10.70 5.10 -5.89
N TYR A 16 -11.68 5.75 -6.49
CA TYR A 16 -11.56 6.46 -7.76
C TYR A 16 -11.76 7.97 -7.52
N ASN A 17 -11.21 8.81 -8.40
CA ASN A 17 -11.51 10.23 -8.45
C ASN A 17 -12.80 10.50 -9.26
N GLU A 18 -13.15 11.77 -9.44
CA GLU A 18 -14.34 12.22 -10.19
C GLU A 18 -14.33 11.83 -11.67
N ASN A 19 -13.14 11.59 -12.24
CA ASN A 19 -12.93 11.16 -13.62
C ASN A 19 -12.84 9.63 -13.75
N GLU A 20 -13.26 8.89 -12.71
CA GLU A 20 -13.18 7.42 -12.64
C GLU A 20 -11.76 6.85 -12.70
N ASN A 21 -10.72 7.67 -12.52
CA ASN A 21 -9.34 7.20 -12.40
C ASN A 21 -9.09 6.65 -11.00
N LYS A 22 -8.45 5.49 -10.93
CA LYS A 22 -8.05 4.86 -9.67
C LYS A 22 -7.00 5.72 -8.97
N ILE A 23 -7.26 6.07 -7.70
CA ILE A 23 -6.33 6.88 -6.88
C ILE A 23 -5.78 6.12 -5.69
N LYS A 24 -6.49 5.09 -5.21
CA LYS A 24 -6.07 4.28 -4.06
C LYS A 24 -6.63 2.87 -4.13
N GLN A 25 -5.82 1.89 -3.76
CA GLN A 25 -6.26 0.52 -3.51
C GLN A 25 -5.80 0.09 -2.12
N THR A 26 -6.69 -0.51 -1.35
CA THR A 26 -6.40 -1.15 -0.06
C THR A 26 -6.67 -2.64 -0.18
N ASN A 27 -5.68 -3.47 0.14
CA ASN A 27 -5.82 -4.91 0.27
C ASN A 27 -5.87 -5.26 1.76
N HIS A 28 -6.63 -6.28 2.11
CA HIS A 28 -6.75 -6.76 3.50
C HIS A 28 -6.31 -8.22 3.61
N TYR A 29 -5.78 -8.55 4.77
CA TYR A 29 -5.57 -9.93 5.20
C TYR A 29 -6.92 -10.63 5.45
N PRO A 30 -6.96 -11.98 5.52
CA PRO A 30 -8.18 -12.73 5.83
C PRO A 30 -8.81 -12.37 7.18
N ASN A 31 -8.04 -11.82 8.13
CA ASN A 31 -8.53 -11.31 9.42
C ASN A 31 -9.18 -9.90 9.32
N GLY A 32 -9.18 -9.28 8.14
CA GLY A 32 -9.70 -7.94 7.90
C GLY A 32 -8.72 -6.80 8.15
N ASN A 33 -7.52 -7.07 8.69
CA ASN A 33 -6.48 -6.05 8.84
C ASN A 33 -5.97 -5.57 7.49
N ILE A 34 -5.51 -4.33 7.42
CA ILE A 34 -4.91 -3.81 6.19
C ILE A 34 -3.61 -4.58 5.92
N GLN A 35 -3.47 -5.09 4.70
CA GLN A 35 -2.23 -5.71 4.22
C GLN A 35 -1.38 -4.68 3.49
N ALA A 36 -1.97 -3.99 2.52
CA ALA A 36 -1.23 -3.07 1.67
C ALA A 36 -2.13 -1.93 1.18
N ILE A 37 -1.53 -0.76 1.01
CA ILE A 37 -2.15 0.41 0.41
C ILE A 37 -1.28 0.89 -0.74
N SER A 38 -1.85 0.90 -1.94
CA SER A 38 -1.21 1.44 -3.14
C SER A 38 -1.90 2.74 -3.56
N GLU A 39 -1.10 3.79 -3.79
CA GLU A 39 -1.55 5.11 -4.21
C GLU A 39 -1.08 5.38 -5.65
N TYR A 40 -1.98 5.91 -6.47
CA TYR A 40 -1.81 6.05 -7.92
C TYR A 40 -1.81 7.52 -8.32
N ASN A 41 -0.97 7.87 -9.30
CA ASN A 41 -0.97 9.20 -9.91
C ASN A 41 -2.09 9.30 -10.97
N ASP A 42 -2.26 10.49 -11.54
CA ASP A 42 -3.32 10.77 -12.53
C ASP A 42 -3.19 9.93 -13.82
N ASN A 43 -2.00 9.42 -14.11
CA ASN A 43 -1.73 8.53 -15.24
C ASN A 43 -2.00 7.05 -14.91
N GLY A 44 -2.45 6.73 -13.69
CA GLY A 44 -2.74 5.37 -13.24
C GLY A 44 -1.52 4.56 -12.81
N TYR A 45 -0.34 5.17 -12.70
CA TYR A 45 0.86 4.51 -12.18
C TYR A 45 0.95 4.63 -10.66
N ILE A 46 1.43 3.58 -10.01
CA ILE A 46 1.68 3.59 -8.56
C ILE A 46 2.85 4.53 -8.30
N PHE A 47 2.69 5.48 -7.37
CA PHE A 47 3.79 6.32 -6.88
C PHE A 47 4.19 5.98 -5.44
N LYS A 48 3.31 5.28 -4.70
CA LYS A 48 3.56 4.87 -3.32
C LYS A 48 2.84 3.56 -2.99
N ASN A 49 3.55 2.66 -2.30
CA ASN A 49 2.99 1.45 -1.72
C ASN A 49 3.37 1.35 -0.24
N THR A 50 2.39 1.06 0.62
CA THR A 50 2.58 0.92 2.07
C THR A 50 2.11 -0.45 2.52
N GLU A 51 3.01 -1.26 3.05
CA GLU A 51 2.69 -2.59 3.59
C GLU A 51 2.58 -2.54 5.11
N HIS A 52 1.75 -3.41 5.66
CA HIS A 52 1.47 -3.48 7.09
C HIS A 52 1.75 -4.90 7.62
N TYR A 53 1.95 -5.02 8.93
CA TYR A 53 2.08 -6.32 9.58
C TYR A 53 0.70 -6.98 9.74
N ASP A 54 0.61 -8.29 9.47
CA ASP A 54 -0.63 -9.09 9.61
C ASP A 54 -1.06 -9.23 11.07
N ASP A 55 -0.08 -9.43 11.95
CA ASP A 55 -0.28 -9.93 13.32
C ASP A 55 -0.24 -8.84 14.40
N VAL A 56 -0.13 -7.57 14.01
CA VAL A 56 -0.05 -6.46 14.97
C VAL A 56 -1.35 -5.67 14.96
N SER A 57 -2.07 -5.74 16.07
CA SER A 57 -3.18 -4.82 16.32
C SER A 57 -2.70 -3.38 16.09
N ASN A 58 -3.54 -2.57 15.44
CA ASN A 58 -3.31 -1.16 15.07
C ASN A 58 -2.72 -0.87 13.67
N ASN A 59 -2.77 -1.78 12.69
CA ASN A 59 -2.32 -1.50 11.31
C ASN A 59 -0.91 -0.87 11.29
N LYS A 60 0.07 -1.51 11.94
CA LYS A 60 1.43 -0.97 11.97
C LYS A 60 2.08 -1.13 10.61
N VAL A 61 2.71 -0.06 10.14
CA VAL A 61 3.41 -0.03 8.86
C VAL A 61 4.68 -0.87 8.97
N LYS A 62 4.84 -1.80 8.03
CA LYS A 62 6.03 -2.62 7.84
C LYS A 62 7.01 -1.95 6.89
N SER A 63 6.51 -1.42 5.79
CA SER A 63 7.35 -0.74 4.79
C SER A 63 6.57 0.33 4.03
N THR A 64 7.28 1.32 3.51
CA THR A 64 6.77 2.29 2.54
C THR A 64 7.75 2.39 1.38
N LYS A 65 7.27 2.14 0.17
CA LYS A 65 8.06 2.17 -1.06
C LYS A 65 7.54 3.25 -1.99
N PHE A 66 8.43 4.05 -2.54
CA PHE A 66 8.13 5.10 -3.50
C PHE A 66 8.61 4.72 -4.90
N PHE A 67 7.88 5.20 -5.89
CA PHE A 67 8.12 4.90 -7.29
C PHE A 67 8.06 6.18 -8.12
N ASP A 68 8.85 6.20 -9.18
CA ASP A 68 8.72 7.13 -10.30
C ASP A 68 8.33 6.34 -11.57
N GLU A 69 8.32 7.01 -12.72
CA GLU A 69 7.98 6.43 -14.02
C GLU A 69 8.90 5.27 -14.45
N ASN A 70 10.13 5.18 -13.92
CA ASN A 70 11.06 4.10 -14.24
C ASN A 70 11.29 3.15 -13.05
N GLY A 71 10.38 3.11 -12.09
CA GLY A 71 10.35 2.12 -11.01
C GLY A 71 10.68 2.66 -9.62
N PRO A 72 11.12 1.80 -8.68
CA PRO A 72 11.25 2.19 -7.28
C PRO A 72 12.42 3.15 -7.06
N THR A 73 12.18 4.19 -6.27
CA THR A 73 13.16 5.24 -5.94
C THR A 73 13.69 5.12 -4.51
N SER A 74 12.84 4.68 -3.58
CA SER A 74 13.23 4.44 -2.19
C SER A 74 12.30 3.49 -1.48
N GLN A 75 12.79 2.92 -0.37
CA GLN A 75 12.00 2.11 0.55
C GLN A 75 12.43 2.38 1.99
N THR A 76 11.47 2.67 2.86
CA THR A 76 11.66 2.73 4.31
C THR A 76 11.05 1.50 4.93
N ASN A 77 11.81 0.79 5.77
CA ASN A 77 11.32 -0.36 6.53
C ASN A 77 11.24 0.00 8.01
N TYR A 78 10.19 -0.44 8.69
CA TYR A 78 9.94 -0.14 10.09
C TYR A 78 9.93 -1.41 10.94
N ASP A 79 10.30 -1.28 12.21
CA ASP A 79 10.12 -2.35 13.19
C ASP A 79 8.66 -2.46 13.64
N GLU A 80 8.35 -3.47 14.45
CA GLU A 80 7.02 -3.68 15.01
C GLU A 80 6.57 -2.56 15.97
N ASN A 81 7.45 -1.63 16.37
CA ASN A 81 7.12 -0.46 17.18
C ASN A 81 6.90 0.79 16.32
N GLY A 82 7.09 0.70 15.00
CA GLY A 82 6.98 1.81 14.06
C GLY A 82 8.25 2.66 13.92
N ASN A 83 9.38 2.23 14.49
CA ASN A 83 10.65 2.91 14.32
C ASN A 83 11.29 2.52 12.98
N ILE A 84 11.99 3.46 12.35
CA ILE A 84 12.73 3.19 11.11
C ILE A 84 13.88 2.21 11.39
N LYS A 85 13.89 1.08 10.67
CA LYS A 85 15.00 0.13 10.64
C LYS A 85 16.01 0.46 9.55
N THR A 86 15.52 0.70 8.34
CA THR A 86 16.37 1.00 7.18
C THR A 86 15.69 1.99 6.23
N ILE A 87 16.51 2.72 5.50
CA ILE A 87 16.11 3.55 4.37
C ILE A 87 17.01 3.16 3.20
N ASP A 88 16.42 2.52 2.21
CA ASP A 88 17.10 2.12 0.98
C ASP A 88 16.77 3.15 -0.10
N LYS A 89 17.82 3.70 -0.74
CA LYS A 89 17.67 4.57 -1.92
C LYS A 89 18.17 3.82 -3.14
N PHE A 90 17.33 3.74 -4.16
CA PHE A 90 17.67 3.04 -5.40
C PHE A 90 18.17 4.06 -6.40
N THR A 91 19.49 4.10 -6.60
CA THR A 91 20.12 4.88 -7.67
C THR A 91 20.21 4.04 -8.93
N ARG A 92 19.93 4.68 -10.07
CA ARG A 92 20.17 4.08 -11.38
C ARG A 92 21.64 4.30 -11.74
N ASN A 93 22.29 3.25 -12.22
CA ASN A 93 23.63 3.32 -12.83
C ASN A 93 23.52 3.66 -14.32
#